data_AF-B5H5I0-F1
#
_entry.id   AF-B5H5I0-F1
#
_cell.length_a   1.000
_cell.length_b   1.000
_cell.length_c   1.000
_cell.angle_alpha   90.00
_cell.angle_beta   90.00
_cell.angle_gamma   90.00
#
_symmetry.space_group_name_H-M   'P 1'
#
loop_
_entity.id
_entity.type
_entity.pdbx_description
1 polymer ?
#
loop_
_entity_poly.entity_id
_entity_poly.type
_entity_poly.pdbx_seq_one_letter_code
_entity_poly.pdbx_strand_id
1 'polypeptide(L)'
;MPQQPEQPEQPEQPEPEQPGSERTAPDSPRRRRPPVALVATAVSLALLAGAGAWGWSALKRADRSAPTVIWAEPAEHPELDFPAAEPTGLAAQLLPLSVRYVGGPDIDEYGNDSSIGAERAVALLKQGSRGLPSAQRKRHDKAVEKLRIKGIAARSYRDIDGTYVVETRLAQMENTEAVRDMAEFQKVMTDALGVFREGPKIKGHPKAVCHVLPGDDDLELDAMICTGHVGEILVTTYAYGTKSLPTGTVASMFRDQLDHIASPGESV
;
A
#
# COMPACT_ATOMS: atom_id res chain seq x y z
N MET A 1 27.53 -9.46 53.99
CA MET A 1 26.52 -10.46 53.56
C MET A 1 25.20 -9.71 53.49
N PRO A 2 24.62 -9.46 52.30
CA PRO A 2 23.99 -10.44 51.38
C PRO A 2 24.45 -10.28 49.90
N GLN A 3 24.84 -11.36 49.20
CA GLN A 3 24.09 -12.25 48.28
C GLN A 3 23.48 -11.59 47.02
N GLN A 4 24.18 -11.77 45.89
CA GLN A 4 23.72 -11.57 44.49
C GLN A 4 22.91 -12.81 44.02
N PRO A 5 21.88 -12.65 43.17
CA PRO A 5 21.14 -13.77 42.62
C PRO A 5 21.83 -14.42 41.39
N GLU A 6 21.71 -15.74 41.34
CA GLU A 6 22.20 -16.71 40.35
C GLU A 6 21.63 -16.55 38.93
N GLN A 7 22.48 -16.87 37.93
CA GLN A 7 22.10 -17.15 36.54
C GLN A 7 21.74 -18.64 36.38
N PRO A 8 20.77 -19.01 35.51
CA PRO A 8 20.44 -20.41 35.27
C PRO A 8 21.38 -21.12 34.27
N GLU A 9 21.77 -22.34 34.65
CA GLU A 9 22.60 -23.34 33.95
C GLU A 9 21.96 -23.90 32.66
N GLN A 10 22.81 -24.20 31.66
CA GLN A 10 22.48 -25.02 30.49
C GLN A 10 22.76 -26.51 30.78
N PRO A 11 21.91 -27.46 30.34
CA PRO A 11 22.14 -28.88 30.57
C PRO A 11 23.11 -29.50 29.55
N GLU A 12 24.09 -30.20 30.11
CA GLU A 12 25.14 -31.02 29.50
C GLU A 12 24.57 -32.37 29.00
N GLN A 13 24.98 -32.83 27.81
CA GLN A 13 24.66 -34.15 27.28
C GLN A 13 25.88 -35.08 27.33
N PRO A 14 25.70 -36.38 27.64
CA PRO A 14 26.77 -37.26 28.08
C PRO A 14 27.53 -37.97 26.95
N GLU A 15 28.78 -38.27 27.26
CA GLU A 15 29.72 -39.12 26.53
C GLU A 15 29.38 -40.62 26.65
N PRO A 16 29.79 -41.47 25.70
CA PRO A 16 30.54 -42.65 26.14
C PRO A 16 31.73 -43.06 25.23
N GLU A 17 32.87 -43.20 25.89
CA GLU A 17 33.90 -44.27 25.88
C GLU A 17 34.18 -45.15 24.63
N GLN A 18 35.48 -45.26 24.32
CA GLN A 18 36.09 -46.05 23.23
C GLN A 18 36.37 -47.53 23.59
N PRO A 19 36.69 -48.37 22.60
CA PRO A 19 38.02 -49.00 22.65
C PRO A 19 38.74 -49.06 21.29
N GLY A 20 40.07 -48.96 21.35
CA GLY A 20 40.96 -48.86 20.19
C GLY A 20 41.15 -50.13 19.37
N SER A 21 41.70 -49.95 18.16
CA SER A 21 42.52 -50.96 17.48
C SER A 21 43.22 -50.30 16.29
N GLU A 22 44.54 -50.27 16.34
CA GLU A 22 45.45 -49.94 15.25
C GLU A 22 45.27 -50.98 14.12
N ARG A 23 44.76 -50.56 12.95
CA ARG A 23 44.85 -51.32 11.69
C ARG A 23 45.08 -50.40 10.50
N THR A 24 46.27 -50.57 9.95
CA THR A 24 46.77 -50.29 8.60
C THR A 24 45.72 -49.90 7.55
N ALA A 25 45.97 -48.78 6.87
CA ALA A 25 45.22 -48.34 5.70
C ALA A 25 45.14 -49.42 4.60
N PRO A 26 43.96 -49.72 4.04
CA PRO A 26 43.87 -50.27 2.72
C PRO A 26 43.86 -49.13 1.71
N ASP A 27 44.91 -49.12 0.89
CA ASP A 27 45.05 -48.30 -0.31
C ASP A 27 43.80 -48.50 -1.19
N SER A 28 42.90 -47.51 -1.22
CA SER A 28 41.70 -47.59 -2.04
C SER A 28 42.08 -47.24 -3.48
N PRO A 29 41.84 -48.13 -4.47
CA PRO A 29 42.25 -47.87 -5.82
C PRO A 29 41.46 -46.65 -6.32
N ARG A 30 42.18 -45.61 -6.76
CA ARG A 30 41.62 -44.51 -7.56
C ARG A 30 40.90 -45.12 -8.76
N ARG A 31 39.61 -45.41 -8.60
CA ARG A 31 38.73 -45.84 -9.68
C ARG A 31 38.67 -44.67 -10.64
N ARG A 32 39.45 -44.77 -11.72
CA ARG A 32 39.31 -43.97 -12.92
C ARG A 32 37.86 -44.13 -13.38
N ARG A 33 36.98 -43.21 -12.99
CA ARG A 33 35.64 -43.14 -13.56
C ARG A 33 35.83 -42.69 -15.01
N PRO A 34 35.51 -43.53 -16.02
CA PRO A 34 35.55 -43.13 -17.44
C PRO A 34 34.46 -42.06 -17.66
N PRO A 35 34.31 -41.48 -18.87
CA PRO A 35 34.03 -40.05 -19.13
C PRO A 35 32.60 -39.58 -18.82
N VAL A 36 32.00 -40.00 -17.70
CA VAL A 36 30.64 -39.64 -17.30
C VAL A 36 30.51 -38.13 -17.09
N ALA A 37 31.53 -37.48 -16.53
CA ALA A 37 31.54 -36.01 -16.39
C ALA A 37 31.58 -35.31 -17.76
N LEU A 38 32.42 -35.78 -18.68
CA LEU A 38 32.52 -35.22 -20.03
C LEU A 38 31.24 -35.48 -20.85
N VAL A 39 30.64 -36.67 -20.73
CA VAL A 39 29.36 -37.02 -21.36
C VAL A 39 28.23 -36.17 -20.78
N ALA A 40 28.16 -36.00 -19.45
CA ALA A 40 27.15 -35.15 -18.83
C ALA A 40 27.29 -33.68 -19.30
N THR A 41 28.51 -33.15 -19.37
CA THR A 41 28.76 -31.78 -19.83
C THR A 41 28.39 -31.62 -21.30
N ALA A 42 28.75 -32.60 -22.15
CA ALA A 42 28.39 -32.61 -23.57
C ALA A 42 26.88 -32.68 -23.79
N VAL A 43 26.18 -33.51 -23.01
CA VAL A 43 24.70 -33.61 -23.04
C VAL A 43 24.05 -32.31 -22.58
N SER A 44 24.54 -31.69 -21.50
CA SER A 44 24.02 -30.39 -21.04
C SER A 44 24.22 -29.28 -22.09
N LEU A 45 25.40 -29.21 -22.73
CA LEU A 45 25.65 -28.25 -23.80
C LEU A 45 24.79 -28.50 -25.03
N ALA A 46 24.59 -29.76 -25.41
CA ALA A 46 23.71 -30.13 -26.52
C ALA A 46 22.24 -29.78 -26.23
N LEU A 47 21.78 -29.98 -24.99
CA LEU A 47 20.43 -29.59 -24.56
C LEU A 47 20.24 -28.07 -24.57
N LEU A 48 21.22 -27.30 -24.06
CA LEU A 48 21.17 -25.83 -24.10
C LEU A 48 21.19 -25.29 -25.53
N ALA A 49 22.04 -25.85 -26.39
CA ALA A 49 22.10 -25.46 -27.80
C ALA A 49 20.80 -25.84 -28.54
N GLY A 50 20.26 -27.03 -28.28
CA GLY A 50 18.99 -27.48 -28.84
C GLY A 50 17.81 -26.61 -28.40
N ALA A 51 17.73 -26.27 -27.11
CA ALA A 51 16.71 -25.37 -26.57
C ALA A 51 16.86 -23.95 -27.15
N GLY A 52 18.09 -23.43 -27.26
CA GLY A 52 18.36 -22.14 -27.87
C GLY A 52 18.00 -22.08 -29.35
N ALA A 53 18.36 -23.10 -30.13
CA ALA A 53 18.02 -23.19 -31.54
C ALA A 53 16.51 -23.35 -31.76
N TRP A 54 15.84 -24.17 -30.95
CA TRP A 54 14.39 -24.32 -30.99
C TRP A 54 13.68 -23.01 -30.64
N GLY A 55 14.07 -22.37 -29.53
CA GLY A 55 13.54 -21.07 -29.10
C GLY A 55 13.74 -19.99 -30.16
N TRP A 56 14.94 -19.92 -30.76
CA TRP A 56 15.21 -19.00 -31.88
C TRP A 56 14.34 -19.28 -33.10
N SER A 57 14.13 -20.55 -33.45
CA SER A 57 13.26 -20.95 -34.56
C SER A 57 11.79 -20.64 -34.29
N ALA A 58 11.35 -20.76 -33.04
CA ALA A 58 10.00 -20.43 -32.61
C ALA A 58 9.79 -18.91 -32.64
N LEU A 59 10.77 -18.13 -32.18
CA LEU A 59 10.75 -16.67 -32.24
C LEU A 59 10.81 -16.13 -33.68
N LYS A 60 11.50 -16.81 -34.60
CA LYS A 60 11.50 -16.46 -36.04
C LYS A 60 10.19 -16.79 -36.73
N ARG A 61 9.50 -17.85 -36.27
CA ARG A 61 8.18 -18.26 -36.76
C ARG A 61 7.02 -17.55 -36.06
N ALA A 62 7.31 -16.83 -34.97
CA ALA A 62 6.35 -15.94 -34.35
C ALA A 62 5.94 -14.90 -35.39
N ASP A 63 4.65 -14.82 -35.64
CA ASP A 63 4.07 -13.82 -36.52
C ASP A 63 4.29 -12.43 -35.90
N ARG A 64 5.27 -11.70 -36.44
CA ARG A 64 5.56 -10.31 -36.08
C ARG A 64 4.85 -9.31 -36.99
N SER A 65 4.04 -9.81 -37.91
CA SER A 65 3.23 -9.02 -38.83
C SER A 65 1.79 -8.87 -38.36
N ALA A 66 1.43 -9.49 -37.23
CA ALA A 66 0.17 -9.23 -36.56
C ALA A 66 0.02 -7.72 -36.34
N PRO A 67 -0.97 -7.05 -36.97
CA PRO A 67 -1.18 -5.63 -36.79
C PRO A 67 -1.60 -5.39 -35.34
N THR A 68 -0.68 -4.94 -34.50
CA THR A 68 -1.02 -4.44 -33.19
C THR A 68 -1.56 -3.03 -33.37
N VAL A 69 -2.88 -2.90 -33.44
CA VAL A 69 -3.54 -1.61 -33.22
C VAL A 69 -3.25 -1.27 -31.75
N ILE A 70 -2.42 -0.26 -31.54
CA ILE A 70 -1.88 0.06 -30.20
C ILE A 70 -3.02 0.42 -29.25
N TRP A 71 -4.15 0.86 -29.80
CA TRP A 71 -5.43 1.08 -29.14
C TRP A 71 -6.50 0.89 -30.20
N ALA A 72 -7.36 -0.13 -30.09
CA ALA A 72 -8.59 -0.13 -30.86
C ALA A 72 -9.44 1.04 -30.36
N GLU A 73 -9.97 1.86 -31.25
CA GLU A 73 -11.01 2.81 -30.85
C GLU A 73 -12.11 2.02 -30.15
N PRO A 74 -12.53 2.44 -28.93
CA PRO A 74 -13.64 1.80 -28.26
C PRO A 74 -14.82 1.74 -29.22
N ALA A 75 -15.41 0.55 -29.38
CA ALA A 75 -16.65 0.46 -30.11
C ALA A 75 -17.64 1.46 -29.48
N GLU A 76 -18.35 2.21 -30.32
CA GLU A 76 -19.44 3.07 -29.86
C GLU A 76 -20.49 2.17 -29.21
N HIS A 77 -20.40 2.04 -27.89
CA HIS A 77 -21.46 1.50 -27.08
C HIS A 77 -22.50 2.59 -26.93
N PRO A 78 -23.81 2.29 -27.07
CA PRO A 78 -24.82 3.26 -26.66
C PRO A 78 -24.49 3.68 -25.23
N GLU A 79 -24.31 4.98 -25.01
CA GLU A 79 -24.21 5.53 -23.66
C GLU A 79 -25.48 5.11 -22.93
N LEU A 80 -25.35 4.13 -22.05
CA LEU A 80 -26.43 3.74 -21.19
C LEU A 80 -26.55 4.87 -20.17
N ASP A 81 -27.51 5.76 -20.40
CA ASP A 81 -27.88 6.85 -19.51
C ASP A 81 -28.55 6.25 -18.27
N PHE A 82 -27.72 5.65 -17.41
CA PHE A 82 -28.13 5.29 -16.07
C PHE A 82 -28.03 6.55 -15.23
N PRO A 83 -29.11 6.97 -14.55
CA PRO A 83 -28.98 8.01 -13.55
C PRO A 83 -27.92 7.58 -12.55
N ALA A 84 -27.02 8.50 -12.22
CA ALA A 84 -26.00 8.24 -11.21
C ALA A 84 -26.71 7.75 -9.94
N ALA A 85 -26.34 6.56 -9.47
CA ALA A 85 -26.92 6.04 -8.24
C ALA A 85 -26.57 7.00 -7.10
N GLU A 86 -27.60 7.47 -6.38
CA GLU A 86 -27.37 8.32 -5.21
C GLU A 86 -26.47 7.59 -4.22
N PRO A 87 -25.39 8.24 -3.74
CA PRO A 87 -24.46 7.61 -2.82
C PRO A 87 -25.18 7.27 -1.52
N THR A 88 -24.89 6.09 -0.97
CA THR A 88 -25.48 5.61 0.30
C THR A 88 -24.41 5.25 1.31
N GLY A 89 -24.77 5.21 2.59
CA GLY A 89 -23.86 4.83 3.67
C GLY A 89 -22.65 5.77 3.78
N LEU A 90 -21.45 5.19 3.92
CA LEU A 90 -20.21 5.97 4.09
C LEU A 90 -19.87 6.83 2.87
N ALA A 91 -20.23 6.40 1.66
CA ALA A 91 -20.00 7.17 0.44
C ALA A 91 -20.87 8.43 0.37
N ALA A 92 -22.06 8.40 0.97
CA ALA A 92 -22.94 9.57 1.06
C ALA A 92 -22.35 10.69 1.93
N GLN A 93 -21.33 10.37 2.73
CA GLN A 93 -20.63 11.35 3.57
C GLN A 93 -19.41 11.95 2.90
N LEU A 94 -19.06 11.54 1.67
CA LEU A 94 -18.05 12.23 0.89
C LEU A 94 -18.62 13.53 0.34
N LEU A 95 -17.84 14.60 0.42
CA LEU A 95 -18.24 15.92 -0.07
C LEU A 95 -18.76 15.81 -1.53
N PRO A 96 -19.94 16.36 -1.85
CA PRO A 96 -20.43 16.38 -3.22
C PRO A 96 -19.49 17.16 -4.15
N LEU A 97 -19.50 16.83 -5.43
CA LEU A 97 -18.81 17.62 -6.45
C LEU A 97 -19.46 19.02 -6.51
N SER A 98 -18.64 20.06 -6.34
CA SER A 98 -19.08 21.45 -6.53
C SER A 98 -18.70 21.94 -7.92
N VAL A 99 -19.23 23.11 -8.33
CA VAL A 99 -18.93 23.73 -9.64
C VAL A 99 -17.44 24.01 -9.89
N ARG A 100 -16.60 23.95 -8.85
CA ARG A 100 -15.14 24.17 -8.95
C ARG A 100 -14.35 22.89 -9.24
N TYR A 101 -14.98 21.73 -9.08
CA TYR A 101 -14.30 20.43 -9.16
C TYR A 101 -15.02 19.49 -10.12
N VAL A 102 -14.23 18.68 -10.80
CA VAL A 102 -14.69 17.54 -11.59
C VAL A 102 -14.13 16.25 -10.98
N GLY A 103 -14.65 15.10 -11.42
CA GLY A 103 -14.10 13.80 -11.03
C GLY A 103 -12.60 13.72 -11.28
N GLY A 104 -11.85 13.37 -10.23
CA GLY A 104 -10.40 13.19 -10.29
C GLY A 104 -10.00 11.88 -10.96
N PRO A 105 -8.69 11.57 -10.96
CA PRO A 105 -8.18 10.27 -11.42
C PRO A 105 -8.61 9.14 -10.47
N ASP A 106 -8.41 7.90 -10.90
CA ASP A 106 -8.69 6.75 -10.06
C ASP A 106 -7.82 6.74 -8.80
N ILE A 107 -8.43 6.39 -7.68
CA ILE A 107 -7.75 6.16 -6.41
C ILE A 107 -7.32 4.71 -6.39
N ASP A 108 -6.03 4.48 -6.62
CA ASP A 108 -5.44 3.15 -6.77
C ASP A 108 -6.15 2.35 -7.88
N GLU A 109 -6.76 1.22 -7.54
CA GLU A 109 -7.50 0.33 -8.45
C GLU A 109 -9.03 0.43 -8.28
N TYR A 110 -9.52 1.35 -7.45
CA TYR A 110 -10.92 1.39 -7.01
C TYR A 110 -11.79 2.40 -7.75
N GLY A 111 -11.21 3.18 -8.66
CA GLY A 111 -11.90 4.26 -9.35
C GLY A 111 -11.82 5.59 -8.60
N ASN A 112 -12.40 6.63 -9.19
CA ASN A 112 -12.41 7.99 -8.64
C ASN A 112 -13.48 8.24 -7.57
N ASP A 113 -14.45 7.32 -7.41
CA ASP A 113 -15.50 7.35 -6.40
C ASP A 113 -15.88 5.92 -6.01
N SER A 114 -15.56 5.52 -4.78
CA SER A 114 -15.65 4.11 -4.36
C SER A 114 -16.06 3.93 -2.91
N SER A 115 -16.69 2.80 -2.65
CA SER A 115 -17.06 2.34 -1.32
C SER A 115 -16.70 0.87 -1.15
N ILE A 116 -15.96 0.58 -0.09
CA ILE A 116 -15.37 -0.71 0.21
C ILE A 116 -15.88 -1.16 1.58
N GLY A 117 -16.58 -2.30 1.62
CA GLY A 117 -17.09 -2.88 2.87
C GLY A 117 -15.99 -3.40 3.80
N ALA A 118 -16.36 -3.67 5.06
CA ALA A 118 -15.47 -4.07 6.15
C ALA A 118 -14.41 -5.14 5.80
N GLU A 119 -14.84 -6.29 5.26
CA GLU A 119 -13.94 -7.42 5.00
C GLU A 119 -12.84 -7.04 4.00
N ARG A 120 -13.23 -6.41 2.88
CA ARG A 120 -12.27 -5.96 1.87
C ARG A 120 -11.39 -4.84 2.42
N ALA A 121 -11.95 -3.89 3.16
CA ALA A 121 -11.16 -2.82 3.80
C ALA A 121 -10.07 -3.38 4.74
N VAL A 122 -10.41 -4.34 5.61
CA VAL A 122 -9.44 -5.03 6.48
C VAL A 122 -8.39 -5.77 5.66
N ALA A 123 -8.78 -6.48 4.60
CA ALA A 123 -7.86 -7.17 3.73
C ALA A 123 -6.86 -6.21 3.07
N LEU A 124 -7.31 -5.04 2.63
CA LEU A 124 -6.48 -4.00 2.01
C LEU A 124 -5.43 -3.46 2.98
N LEU A 125 -5.83 -3.07 4.19
CA LEU A 125 -4.86 -2.61 5.17
C LEU A 125 -3.82 -3.69 5.48
N LYS A 126 -4.23 -4.96 5.60
CA LYS A 126 -3.30 -6.08 5.82
C LYS A 126 -2.31 -6.30 4.67
N GLN A 127 -2.60 -5.84 3.45
CA GLN A 127 -1.63 -5.91 2.34
C GLN A 127 -0.38 -5.08 2.61
N GLY A 128 -0.46 -4.03 3.43
CA GLY A 128 0.70 -3.24 3.87
C GLY A 128 1.76 -4.06 4.64
N SER A 129 1.40 -5.25 5.13
CA SER A 129 2.36 -6.17 5.78
C SER A 129 3.18 -7.02 4.80
N ARG A 130 2.93 -6.92 3.49
CA ARG A 130 3.68 -7.66 2.47
C ARG A 130 5.16 -7.29 2.57
N GLY A 131 6.02 -8.30 2.53
CA GLY A 131 7.47 -8.12 2.69
C GLY A 131 7.97 -8.03 4.14
N LEU A 132 7.10 -7.88 5.13
CA LEU A 132 7.52 -7.94 6.54
C LEU A 132 7.88 -9.37 6.96
N PRO A 133 8.82 -9.58 7.90
CA PRO A 133 9.04 -10.90 8.48
C PRO A 133 7.81 -11.37 9.27
N SER A 134 7.71 -12.68 9.51
CA SER A 134 6.47 -13.32 9.97
C SER A 134 5.92 -12.76 11.29
N ALA A 135 6.80 -12.44 12.24
CA ALA A 135 6.42 -11.88 13.53
C ALA A 135 5.84 -10.47 13.37
N GLN A 136 6.46 -9.63 12.55
CA GLN A 136 6.03 -8.25 12.28
C GLN A 136 4.71 -8.23 11.52
N ARG A 137 4.55 -9.08 10.50
CA ARG A 137 3.28 -9.23 9.78
C ARG A 137 2.14 -9.62 10.72
N LYS A 138 2.33 -10.63 11.59
CA LYS A 138 1.29 -11.01 12.57
C LYS A 138 0.93 -9.87 13.52
N ARG A 139 1.92 -9.08 13.95
CA ARG A 139 1.68 -7.91 14.81
C ARG A 139 0.89 -6.83 14.06
N HIS A 140 1.27 -6.55 12.82
CA HIS A 140 0.56 -5.62 11.94
C HIS A 140 -0.89 -6.06 11.72
N ASP A 141 -1.11 -7.31 11.30
CA ASP A 141 -2.46 -7.81 10.99
C ASP A 141 -3.37 -7.77 12.22
N LYS A 142 -2.83 -8.09 13.41
CA LYS A 142 -3.55 -7.96 14.68
C LYS A 142 -3.85 -6.50 15.03
N ALA A 143 -2.94 -5.57 14.72
CA ALA A 143 -3.19 -4.14 14.92
C ALA A 143 -4.32 -3.67 14.00
N VAL A 144 -4.33 -4.07 12.73
CA VAL A 144 -5.42 -3.77 11.78
C VAL A 144 -6.76 -4.34 12.27
N GLU A 145 -6.78 -5.59 12.76
CA GLU A 145 -8.02 -6.19 13.30
C GLU A 145 -8.59 -5.43 14.50
N LYS A 146 -7.72 -4.88 15.35
CA LYS A 146 -8.15 -4.08 16.52
C LYS A 146 -8.82 -2.76 16.14
N LEU A 147 -8.56 -2.23 14.94
CA LEU A 147 -9.21 -1.01 14.46
C LEU A 147 -10.68 -1.25 14.12
N ARG A 148 -11.09 -2.51 13.94
CA ARG A 148 -12.49 -2.90 13.71
C ARG A 148 -13.15 -2.06 12.60
N ILE A 149 -12.48 -1.99 11.46
CA ILE A 149 -12.91 -1.17 10.32
C ILE A 149 -14.22 -1.71 9.76
N LYS A 150 -15.23 -0.85 9.68
CA LYS A 150 -16.57 -1.12 9.12
C LYS A 150 -16.61 -0.88 7.60
N GLY A 151 -15.75 -0.01 7.09
CA GLY A 151 -15.64 0.26 5.67
C GLY A 151 -14.74 1.44 5.36
N ILE A 152 -14.46 1.63 4.08
CA ILE A 152 -13.71 2.75 3.53
C ILE A 152 -14.53 3.33 2.37
N ALA A 153 -14.63 4.64 2.28
CA ALA A 153 -15.13 5.32 1.09
C ALA A 153 -14.07 6.31 0.60
N ALA A 154 -13.94 6.50 -0.70
CA ALA A 154 -12.96 7.41 -1.26
C ALA A 154 -13.51 8.13 -2.48
N ARG A 155 -13.21 9.43 -2.61
CA ARG A 155 -13.48 10.22 -3.82
C ARG A 155 -12.31 11.11 -4.15
N SER A 156 -11.96 11.18 -5.43
CA SER A 156 -10.98 12.12 -5.96
C SER A 156 -11.66 13.28 -6.68
N TYR A 157 -11.08 14.45 -6.51
CA TYR A 157 -11.55 15.72 -7.04
C TYR A 157 -10.40 16.34 -7.80
N ARG A 158 -10.64 16.76 -9.03
CA ARG A 158 -9.69 17.55 -9.80
C ARG A 158 -10.24 18.95 -9.93
N ASP A 159 -9.40 19.94 -9.67
CA ASP A 159 -9.71 21.33 -9.95
C ASP A 159 -10.06 21.50 -11.43
N ILE A 160 -11.03 22.36 -11.75
CA ILE A 160 -11.51 22.51 -13.13
C ILE A 160 -10.40 22.94 -14.10
N ASP A 161 -9.41 23.69 -13.62
CA ASP A 161 -8.26 24.13 -14.40
C ASP A 161 -7.15 23.06 -14.48
N GLY A 162 -7.34 21.90 -13.82
CA GLY A 162 -6.42 20.77 -13.84
C GLY A 162 -5.14 20.98 -13.03
N THR A 163 -5.13 21.99 -12.16
CA THR A 163 -3.91 22.45 -11.46
C THR A 163 -3.50 21.57 -10.27
N TYR A 164 -4.48 20.95 -9.62
CA TYR A 164 -4.26 20.00 -8.51
C TYR A 164 -5.39 18.97 -8.42
N VAL A 165 -5.09 17.88 -7.73
CA VAL A 165 -6.00 16.82 -7.36
C VAL A 165 -6.08 16.75 -5.85
N VAL A 166 -7.27 16.44 -5.35
CA VAL A 166 -7.55 16.16 -3.95
C VAL A 166 -8.16 14.77 -3.87
N GLU A 167 -7.56 13.86 -3.13
CA GLU A 167 -8.13 12.55 -2.81
C GLU A 167 -8.60 12.57 -1.37
N THR A 168 -9.88 12.30 -1.13
CA THR A 168 -10.43 12.15 0.22
C THR A 168 -10.77 10.69 0.47
N ARG A 169 -10.30 10.16 1.59
CA ARG A 169 -10.61 8.81 2.09
C ARG A 169 -11.27 8.93 3.46
N LEU A 170 -12.42 8.28 3.61
CA LEU A 170 -13.13 8.08 4.87
C LEU A 170 -12.90 6.63 5.32
N ALA A 171 -12.51 6.43 6.57
CA ALA A 171 -12.47 5.11 7.18
C ALA A 171 -13.38 5.10 8.41
N GLN A 172 -14.45 4.30 8.34
CA GLN A 172 -15.36 4.11 9.47
C GLN A 172 -14.87 2.96 10.35
N MET A 173 -14.75 3.21 11.65
CA MET A 173 -14.34 2.22 12.64
C MET A 173 -15.50 1.84 13.55
N GLU A 174 -15.28 0.86 14.43
CA GLU A 174 -16.33 0.40 15.34
C GLU A 174 -16.63 1.40 16.45
N ASN A 175 -15.64 2.17 16.88
CA ASN A 175 -15.76 3.12 17.98
C ASN A 175 -14.81 4.31 17.82
N THR A 176 -15.08 5.37 18.58
CA THR A 176 -14.34 6.64 18.54
C THR A 176 -12.93 6.54 19.12
N GLU A 177 -12.67 5.58 20.01
CA GLU A 177 -11.35 5.32 20.58
C GLU A 177 -10.38 4.81 19.51
N ALA A 178 -10.78 3.84 18.69
CA ALA A 178 -9.98 3.33 17.59
C ALA A 178 -9.62 4.44 16.59
N VAL A 179 -10.56 5.35 16.31
CA VAL A 179 -10.33 6.50 15.42
C VAL A 179 -9.33 7.47 16.02
N ARG A 180 -9.49 7.80 17.32
CA ARG A 180 -8.57 8.69 18.03
C ARG A 180 -7.16 8.10 18.05
N ASP A 181 -7.03 6.83 18.39
CA ASP A 181 -5.74 6.16 18.48
C ASP A 181 -5.05 6.09 17.10
N MET A 182 -5.81 5.89 16.02
CA MET A 182 -5.26 5.95 14.66
C MET A 182 -4.85 7.37 14.26
N ALA A 183 -5.68 8.38 14.54
CA ALA A 183 -5.36 9.78 14.25
C ALA A 183 -4.11 10.23 15.02
N GLU A 184 -3.99 9.84 16.28
CA GLU A 184 -2.81 10.10 17.11
C GLU A 184 -1.58 9.37 16.56
N PHE A 185 -1.71 8.10 16.16
CA PHE A 185 -0.62 7.37 15.51
C PHE A 185 -0.15 8.06 14.22
N GLN A 186 -1.07 8.48 13.34
CA GLN A 186 -0.73 9.19 12.10
C GLN A 186 -0.03 10.52 12.39
N LYS A 187 -0.49 11.26 13.41
CA LYS A 187 0.15 12.49 13.86
C LYS A 187 1.57 12.22 14.38
N VAL A 188 1.74 11.28 15.31
CA VAL A 188 3.06 10.93 15.88
C VAL A 188 4.02 10.44 14.81
N MET A 189 3.56 9.60 13.88
CA MET A 189 4.37 9.11 12.78
C MET A 189 4.82 10.25 11.87
N THR A 190 3.91 11.16 11.53
CA THR A 190 4.21 12.35 10.73
C THR A 190 5.20 13.29 11.44
N ASP A 191 4.96 13.59 12.72
CA ASP A 191 5.84 14.44 13.53
C ASP A 191 7.23 13.81 13.69
N ALA A 192 7.31 12.49 13.85
CA ALA A 192 8.57 11.75 13.99
C ALA A 192 9.42 11.75 12.71
N LEU A 193 8.80 11.85 11.53
CA LEU A 193 9.53 12.00 10.27
C LEU A 193 10.22 13.36 10.18
N GLY A 194 9.70 14.40 10.84
CA GLY A 194 10.35 15.72 11.00
C GLY A 194 10.61 16.51 9.71
N VAL A 195 10.27 15.95 8.55
CA VAL A 195 10.53 16.53 7.21
C VAL A 195 9.32 17.27 6.63
N PHE A 196 8.14 17.12 7.22
CA PHE A 196 6.93 17.75 6.70
C PHE A 196 6.75 19.13 7.32
N ARG A 197 6.47 20.14 6.50
CA ARG A 197 6.18 21.50 6.96
C ARG A 197 4.76 21.55 7.52
N GLU A 198 4.52 22.37 8.54
CA GLU A 198 3.16 22.60 9.04
C GLU A 198 2.27 23.19 7.92
N GLY A 199 1.10 22.62 7.74
CA GLY A 199 0.06 23.13 6.84
C GLY A 199 -0.91 24.09 7.55
N PRO A 200 -1.90 24.62 6.82
CA PRO A 200 -2.90 25.52 7.39
C PRO A 200 -3.71 24.87 8.51
N LYS A 201 -4.06 25.65 9.54
CA LYS A 201 -4.95 25.21 10.61
C LYS A 201 -6.40 25.12 10.13
N ILE A 202 -7.12 24.13 10.64
CA ILE A 202 -8.53 23.90 10.28
C ILE A 202 -9.44 24.56 11.32
N LYS A 203 -10.12 25.64 10.92
CA LYS A 203 -11.08 26.34 11.78
C LYS A 203 -12.24 25.42 12.15
N GLY A 204 -12.64 25.43 13.42
CA GLY A 204 -13.73 24.57 13.93
C GLY A 204 -13.29 23.14 14.31
N HIS A 205 -12.13 22.69 13.82
CA HIS A 205 -11.63 21.33 14.02
C HIS A 205 -10.21 21.35 14.61
N PRO A 206 -10.04 21.65 15.91
CA PRO A 206 -8.72 21.81 16.52
C PRO A 206 -7.88 20.53 16.57
N LYS A 207 -8.51 19.36 16.36
CA LYS A 207 -7.85 18.06 16.30
C LYS A 207 -7.42 17.67 14.87
N ALA A 208 -7.84 18.43 13.87
CA ALA A 208 -7.41 18.23 12.49
C ALA A 208 -6.03 18.85 12.28
N VAL A 209 -5.18 18.13 11.57
CA VAL A 209 -3.80 18.54 11.24
C VAL A 209 -3.60 18.42 9.75
N CYS A 210 -2.84 19.36 9.19
CA CYS A 210 -2.39 19.32 7.81
C CYS A 210 -0.87 19.51 7.77
N HIS A 211 -0.21 18.79 6.89
CA HIS A 211 1.23 18.84 6.70
C HIS A 211 1.53 18.92 5.20
N VAL A 212 2.39 19.86 4.83
CA VAL A 212 2.90 19.96 3.46
C VAL A 212 4.14 19.09 3.35
N LEU A 213 4.12 18.14 2.44
CA LEU A 213 5.24 17.23 2.20
C LEU A 213 6.44 18.04 1.67
N PRO A 214 7.67 17.58 1.93
CA PRO A 214 8.86 18.17 1.33
C PRO A 214 8.75 18.02 -0.19
N GLY A 215 8.83 19.14 -0.90
CA GLY A 215 8.99 19.13 -2.34
C GLY A 215 10.41 18.70 -2.69
N ASP A 216 10.57 18.14 -3.88
CA ASP A 216 11.87 18.05 -4.53
C ASP A 216 12.07 19.35 -5.30
N ASP A 217 13.19 20.05 -5.10
CA ASP A 217 13.42 21.34 -5.77
C ASP A 217 13.51 21.20 -7.29
N ASP A 218 13.85 20.01 -7.78
CA ASP A 218 13.91 19.67 -9.21
C ASP A 218 12.54 19.28 -9.79
N LEU A 219 11.54 19.02 -8.93
CA LEU A 219 10.16 18.71 -9.33
C LEU A 219 9.26 19.91 -9.04
N GLU A 220 8.52 20.37 -10.03
CA GLU A 220 7.52 21.42 -9.84
C GLU A 220 6.22 20.89 -9.22
N LEU A 221 6.31 19.99 -8.24
CA LEU A 221 5.18 19.33 -7.60
C LEU A 221 5.21 19.55 -6.09
N ASP A 222 4.05 19.90 -5.54
CA ASP A 222 3.82 19.96 -4.10
C ASP A 222 2.69 19.01 -3.71
N ALA A 223 2.76 18.52 -2.47
CA ALA A 223 1.72 17.69 -1.88
C ALA A 223 1.41 18.11 -0.45
N MET A 224 0.17 17.90 -0.04
CA MET A 224 -0.30 18.16 1.33
C MET A 224 -1.18 17.01 1.78
N ILE A 225 -0.94 16.53 2.99
CA ILE A 225 -1.80 15.55 3.66
C ILE A 225 -2.52 16.22 4.83
N CYS A 226 -3.80 15.97 4.95
CA CYS A 226 -4.63 16.40 6.08
C CYS A 226 -5.28 15.19 6.72
N THR A 227 -5.33 15.18 8.05
CA THR A 227 -5.93 14.12 8.85
C THR A 227 -6.79 14.74 9.94
N GLY A 228 -7.96 14.15 10.18
CA GLY A 228 -8.93 14.61 11.14
C GLY A 228 -10.01 13.55 11.34
N HIS A 229 -10.94 13.78 12.26
CA HIS A 229 -11.99 12.81 12.51
C HIS A 229 -13.26 13.44 13.06
N VAL A 230 -14.40 12.83 12.76
CA VAL A 230 -15.73 13.17 13.30
C VAL A 230 -16.41 11.87 13.74
N GLY A 231 -16.74 11.75 15.02
CA GLY A 231 -17.29 10.52 15.58
C GLY A 231 -16.41 9.30 15.29
N GLU A 232 -16.99 8.29 14.64
CA GLU A 232 -16.34 7.01 14.29
C GLU A 232 -15.65 7.02 12.91
N ILE A 233 -15.46 8.21 12.32
CA ILE A 233 -14.96 8.35 10.95
C ILE A 233 -13.66 9.13 10.95
N LEU A 234 -12.60 8.46 10.52
CA LEU A 234 -11.32 9.07 10.19
C LEU A 234 -11.38 9.62 8.78
N VAL A 235 -10.99 10.88 8.61
CA VAL A 235 -10.90 11.56 7.32
C VAL A 235 -9.43 11.80 7.03
N THR A 236 -8.97 11.30 5.89
CA THR A 236 -7.64 11.60 5.35
C THR A 236 -7.79 12.19 3.97
N THR A 237 -7.20 13.36 3.75
CA THR A 237 -7.15 14.01 2.45
C THR A 237 -5.71 14.13 2.00
N TYR A 238 -5.43 13.68 0.78
CA TYR A 238 -4.14 13.80 0.13
C TYR A 238 -4.32 14.66 -1.12
N ALA A 239 -3.69 15.83 -1.12
CA ALA A 239 -3.72 16.74 -2.26
C ALA A 239 -2.33 16.83 -2.88
N TYR A 240 -2.29 16.89 -4.19
CA TYR A 240 -1.05 17.02 -4.95
C TYR A 240 -1.29 17.80 -6.24
N GLY A 241 -0.28 18.51 -6.69
CA GLY A 241 -0.37 19.38 -7.87
C GLY A 241 0.93 20.11 -8.10
N THR A 242 0.89 21.18 -8.87
CA THR A 242 2.08 22.00 -9.14
C THR A 242 2.61 22.67 -7.86
N LYS A 243 3.88 23.15 -7.87
CA LYS A 243 4.60 23.82 -6.76
C LYS A 243 3.89 25.05 -6.14
N SER A 244 2.75 25.45 -6.71
CA SER A 244 1.85 26.47 -6.18
C SER A 244 0.54 25.86 -5.68
N LEU A 245 0.62 24.68 -5.05
CA LEU A 245 -0.54 24.00 -4.48
C LEU A 245 -1.29 24.97 -3.54
N PRO A 246 -2.59 25.26 -3.78
CA PRO A 246 -3.33 26.23 -2.98
C PRO A 246 -3.73 25.60 -1.65
N THR A 247 -2.78 25.43 -0.74
CA THR A 247 -2.94 24.75 0.56
C THR A 247 -4.09 25.30 1.38
N GLY A 248 -4.34 26.61 1.34
CA GLY A 248 -5.50 27.24 2.00
C GLY A 248 -6.85 26.80 1.42
N THR A 249 -6.94 26.65 0.09
CA THR A 249 -8.14 26.14 -0.59
C THR A 249 -8.38 24.68 -0.25
N VAL A 250 -7.32 23.86 -0.31
CA VAL A 250 -7.40 22.43 0.06
C VAL A 250 -7.79 22.27 1.54
N ALA A 251 -7.22 23.07 2.44
CA ALA A 251 -7.58 23.07 3.85
C ALA A 251 -9.04 23.49 4.09
N SER A 252 -9.58 24.44 3.30
CA SER A 252 -11.01 24.77 3.35
C SER A 252 -11.86 23.59 2.89
N MET A 253 -11.49 22.91 1.81
CA MET A 253 -12.22 21.73 1.34
C MET A 253 -12.20 20.60 2.37
N PHE A 254 -11.07 20.40 3.06
CA PHE A 254 -10.97 19.44 4.15
C PHE A 254 -11.88 19.81 5.33
N ARG A 255 -11.96 21.11 5.69
CA ARG A 255 -12.92 21.59 6.68
C ARG A 255 -14.35 21.28 6.26
N ASP A 256 -14.72 21.62 5.03
CA ASP A 256 -16.07 21.44 4.52
C ASP A 256 -16.45 19.95 4.49
N GLN A 257 -15.49 19.05 4.22
CA GLN A 257 -15.66 17.61 4.36
C GLN A 257 -15.95 17.19 5.81
N LEU A 258 -15.22 17.72 6.80
CA LEU A 258 -15.48 17.42 8.22
C LEU A 258 -16.85 17.96 8.67
N ASP A 259 -17.20 19.17 8.25
CA ASP A 259 -18.49 19.80 8.54
C ASP A 259 -19.66 19.01 7.92
N HIS A 260 -19.49 18.54 6.68
CA HIS A 260 -20.48 17.71 5.99
C HIS A 260 -20.76 16.39 6.73
N ILE A 261 -19.74 15.76 7.32
CA ILE A 261 -19.91 14.56 8.15
C ILE A 261 -20.62 14.89 9.47
N ALA A 262 -20.33 16.04 10.08
CA ALA A 262 -20.93 16.45 11.34
C ALA A 262 -22.42 16.82 11.20
N SER A 263 -22.79 17.41 10.06
CA SER A 263 -24.17 17.82 9.73
C SER A 263 -24.57 17.31 8.33
N PRO A 264 -24.91 16.01 8.17
CA PRO A 264 -25.34 15.45 6.89
C PRO A 264 -26.71 16.04 6.52
N GLY A 265 -26.73 17.17 5.81
CA GLY A 265 -27.95 17.89 5.42
C GLY A 265 -27.86 19.42 5.39
N GLU A 266 -26.77 20.03 5.88
CA GLU A 266 -26.58 21.50 5.80
C GLU A 266 -25.83 21.95 4.53
N SER A 267 -25.37 20.99 3.72
CA SER A 267 -24.56 21.24 2.52
C SER A 267 -25.18 20.63 1.26
N VAL A 268 -26.46 20.94 1.00
CA VAL A 268 -27.09 21.13 -0.32
C VAL A 268 -28.50 21.69 -0.13
#